data_AF-A0AAJ1RPM1-F1
#
_entry.id   AF-A0AAJ1RPM1-F1
#
_cell.length_a   1.000
_cell.length_b   1.000
_cell.length_c   1.000
_cell.angle_alpha   90.00
_cell.angle_beta   90.00
_cell.angle_gamma   90.00
#
_symmetry.space_group_name_H-M   'P 1'
#
loop_
_entity.id
_entity.type
_entity.pdbx_description
1 polymer ?
#
loop_
_entity_poly.entity_id
_entity_poly.type
_entity_poly.pdbx_seq_one_letter_code
_entity_poly.pdbx_strand_id
1 'polypeptide(L)'
;MFTKFLSKSDIDYQILKGASAAAVFRETAMQKLSIRTIPALEDVSFAFNKQQSYRPKSQEVRKVNDALKNLRQRKLADVPLADLMVTCAKSNWYHSAIELSKAGPFAKLSRMFKGANWVPNTTRGTNNYSHCSHAVYLYEQNANPVLLQWLGANTRAFRDAYALSEMIQWIWRTQIRNGEPVCVYMPSKKMRVIVERWLGVD
;
A
#
# COMPACT_ATOMS: atom_id res chain seq x y z
N MET A 1 2.26 16.81 -4.74
CA MET A 1 1.03 17.66 -4.76
C MET A 1 1.31 19.07 -4.30
N PHE A 2 1.88 19.29 -3.11
CA PHE A 2 2.12 20.64 -2.56
C PHE A 2 2.90 21.58 -3.49
N THR A 3 4.01 21.14 -4.09
CA THR A 3 4.78 21.97 -5.04
C THR A 3 3.98 22.39 -6.27
N LYS A 4 3.05 21.56 -6.75
CA LYS A 4 2.14 21.93 -7.84
C LYS A 4 1.08 22.94 -7.41
N PHE A 5 0.64 22.86 -6.16
CA PHE A 5 -0.23 23.87 -5.58
C PHE A 5 0.49 25.22 -5.49
N LEU A 6 1.71 25.26 -4.93
CA LEU A 6 2.51 26.50 -4.84
C LEU A 6 2.74 27.14 -6.21
N SER A 7 3.19 26.36 -7.20
CA SER A 7 3.35 26.85 -8.58
C SER A 7 2.06 27.38 -9.20
N LYS A 8 0.90 26.77 -8.90
CA LYS A 8 -0.40 27.22 -9.43
C LYS A 8 -0.89 28.48 -8.71
N SER A 9 -0.56 28.63 -7.44
CA SER A 9 -0.91 29.78 -6.60
C SER A 9 0.06 30.95 -6.74
N ASP A 10 1.02 30.87 -7.66
CA ASP A 10 2.07 31.89 -7.84
C ASP A 10 2.85 32.17 -6.55
N ILE A 11 3.06 31.11 -5.75
CA ILE A 11 3.85 31.18 -4.51
C ILE A 11 5.24 30.67 -4.82
N ASP A 12 6.24 31.54 -4.64
CA ASP A 12 7.64 31.19 -4.81
C ASP A 12 8.10 30.14 -3.80
N TYR A 13 8.91 29.20 -4.28
CA TYR A 13 9.53 28.19 -3.43
C TYR A 13 10.86 27.72 -4.00
N GLN A 14 11.72 27.25 -3.10
CA GLN A 14 12.96 26.56 -3.44
C GLN A 14 12.87 25.12 -2.97
N ILE A 15 13.23 24.17 -3.84
CA ILE A 15 13.33 22.77 -3.45
C ILE A 15 14.77 22.48 -3.04
N LEU A 16 15.01 22.34 -1.75
CA LEU A 16 16.27 21.83 -1.24
C LEU A 16 16.26 20.30 -1.33
N LYS A 17 17.05 19.73 -2.24
CA LYS A 17 17.20 18.28 -2.37
C LYS A 17 18.53 17.82 -1.77
N GLY A 18 18.47 17.05 -0.70
CA GLY A 18 19.62 16.29 -0.20
C GLY A 18 19.84 15.07 -1.09
N ALA A 19 20.76 15.15 -2.06
CA ALA A 19 21.05 14.04 -2.98
C ALA A 19 21.50 12.77 -2.24
N SER A 20 22.25 12.92 -1.13
CA SER A 20 22.71 11.80 -0.31
C SER A 20 21.55 11.07 0.38
N ALA A 21 20.62 11.79 1.01
CA ALA A 21 19.52 11.20 1.74
C ALA A 21 18.59 10.38 0.82
N ALA A 22 18.29 10.90 -0.38
CA ALA A 22 17.46 10.18 -1.34
C ALA A 22 18.16 8.91 -1.88
N ALA A 23 19.48 8.97 -2.11
CA ALA A 23 20.27 7.82 -2.54
C ALA A 23 20.30 6.73 -1.46
N VAL A 24 20.64 7.10 -0.21
CA VAL A 24 20.67 6.17 0.94
C VAL A 24 19.29 5.54 1.17
N PHE A 25 18.22 6.31 1.03
CA PHE A 25 16.86 5.82 1.18
C PHE A 25 16.51 4.75 0.12
N ARG A 26 16.89 4.99 -1.15
CA ARG A 26 16.70 4.03 -2.24
C ARG A 26 17.59 2.79 -2.07
N GLU A 27 18.84 2.97 -1.65
CA GLU A 27 19.77 1.86 -1.40
C GLU A 27 19.25 0.95 -0.28
N THR A 28 18.76 1.53 0.82
CA THR A 28 18.09 0.78 1.89
C THR A 28 16.92 -0.03 1.34
N ALA A 29 16.12 0.58 0.46
CA ALA A 29 15.02 -0.11 -0.20
C ALA A 29 15.52 -1.31 -1.02
N MET A 30 16.52 -1.12 -1.86
CA MET A 30 17.06 -2.19 -2.71
C MET A 30 17.59 -3.36 -1.89
N GLN A 31 18.21 -3.10 -0.73
CA GLN A 31 18.78 -4.14 0.12
C GLN A 31 17.74 -4.83 1.02
N LYS A 32 16.72 -4.10 1.49
CA LYS A 32 15.84 -4.54 2.58
C LYS A 32 14.40 -4.78 2.15
N LEU A 33 13.94 -4.25 1.02
CA LEU A 33 12.56 -4.40 0.55
C LEU A 33 12.43 -5.56 -0.44
N SER A 34 11.66 -6.58 -0.06
CA SER A 34 11.22 -7.64 -0.97
C SER A 34 9.78 -7.41 -1.41
N ILE A 35 9.55 -7.23 -2.71
CA ILE A 35 8.19 -7.15 -3.29
C ILE A 35 7.82 -8.51 -3.89
N ARG A 36 6.66 -9.05 -3.50
CA ARG A 36 6.13 -10.32 -4.02
C ARG A 36 4.73 -10.12 -4.56
N THR A 37 4.36 -10.87 -5.60
CA THR A 37 2.97 -10.91 -6.07
C THR A 37 2.14 -11.93 -5.29
N ILE A 38 0.82 -11.87 -5.45
CA ILE A 38 -0.12 -12.95 -5.13
C ILE A 38 -0.81 -13.30 -6.45
N PRO A 39 -0.34 -14.33 -7.19
CA PRO A 39 -0.75 -14.56 -8.58
C PRO A 39 -2.26 -14.66 -8.79
N ALA A 40 -2.97 -15.27 -7.84
CA ALA A 40 -4.43 -15.43 -7.87
C ALA A 40 -5.22 -14.11 -7.79
N LEU A 41 -4.56 -12.98 -7.55
CA LEU A 41 -5.17 -11.66 -7.37
C LEU A 41 -4.70 -10.63 -8.40
N GLU A 42 -3.85 -11.00 -9.36
CA GLU A 42 -3.34 -10.04 -10.36
C GLU A 42 -4.42 -9.46 -11.26
N ASP A 43 -5.53 -10.19 -11.44
CA ASP A 43 -6.70 -9.77 -12.22
C ASP A 43 -7.78 -9.05 -11.39
N VAL A 44 -7.57 -8.90 -10.08
CA VAL A 44 -8.49 -8.18 -9.19
C VAL A 44 -8.03 -6.73 -9.06
N SER A 45 -8.91 -5.77 -9.36
CA SER A 45 -8.60 -4.35 -9.15
C SER A 45 -8.68 -3.98 -7.68
N PHE A 46 -7.62 -3.35 -7.18
CA PHE A 46 -7.58 -2.81 -5.83
C PHE A 46 -7.73 -1.28 -5.80
N ALA A 47 -8.21 -0.66 -6.87
CA ALA A 47 -8.64 0.73 -6.86
C ALA A 47 -9.76 0.93 -5.82
N PHE A 48 -9.70 2.02 -5.06
CA PHE A 48 -10.64 2.28 -3.97
C PHE A 48 -12.11 2.18 -4.40
N ASN A 49 -12.46 2.81 -5.52
CA ASN A 49 -13.83 2.83 -6.03
C ASN A 49 -14.31 1.41 -6.44
N LYS A 50 -13.39 0.58 -6.97
CA LYS A 50 -13.69 -0.82 -7.30
C LYS A 50 -13.89 -1.65 -6.03
N GLN A 51 -13.01 -1.48 -5.06
CA GLN A 51 -13.13 -2.09 -3.75
C GLN A 51 -14.47 -1.80 -3.05
N GLN A 52 -14.98 -0.57 -3.18
CA GLN A 52 -16.29 -0.18 -2.64
C GLN A 52 -17.47 -0.80 -3.40
N SER A 53 -17.28 -1.15 -4.68
CA SER A 53 -18.34 -1.74 -5.51
C SER A 53 -18.51 -3.25 -5.32
N TYR A 54 -17.53 -3.93 -4.71
CA TYR A 54 -17.57 -5.37 -4.53
C TYR A 54 -18.63 -5.78 -3.51
N ARG A 55 -19.54 -6.65 -3.94
CA ARG A 55 -20.56 -7.24 -3.05
C ARG A 55 -19.92 -8.34 -2.21
N PRO A 56 -20.33 -8.55 -0.94
CA PRO A 56 -19.72 -9.56 -0.06
C PRO A 56 -19.65 -11.00 -0.60
N LYS A 57 -20.51 -11.37 -1.56
CA LYS A 57 -20.55 -12.72 -2.18
C LYS A 57 -19.95 -12.76 -3.59
N SER A 58 -19.34 -11.67 -4.07
CA SER A 58 -18.80 -11.57 -5.43
C SER A 58 -17.58 -12.48 -5.64
N GLN A 59 -17.24 -12.73 -6.90
CA GLN A 59 -16.08 -13.56 -7.26
C GLN A 59 -14.77 -12.96 -6.75
N GLU A 60 -14.63 -11.63 -6.78
CA GLU A 60 -13.44 -10.91 -6.32
C GLU A 60 -13.23 -11.09 -4.82
N VAL A 61 -14.30 -10.95 -4.01
CA VAL A 61 -14.22 -11.19 -2.56
C VAL A 61 -13.85 -12.64 -2.25
N ARG A 62 -14.37 -13.62 -3.01
CA ARG A 62 -13.99 -15.03 -2.85
C ARG A 62 -12.52 -15.26 -3.18
N LYS A 63 -12.04 -14.73 -4.32
CA LYS A 63 -10.62 -14.79 -4.71
C LYS A 63 -9.71 -14.20 -3.63
N VAL A 64 -10.04 -13.01 -3.12
CA VAL A 64 -9.26 -12.36 -2.06
C VAL A 64 -9.22 -13.22 -0.80
N ASN A 65 -10.37 -13.73 -0.35
CA ASN A 65 -10.42 -14.59 0.83
C ASN A 65 -9.56 -15.85 0.68
N ASP A 66 -9.68 -16.57 -0.44
CA ASP A 66 -8.91 -17.79 -0.67
C ASP A 66 -7.41 -17.51 -0.83
N ALA A 67 -7.05 -16.45 -1.54
CA ALA A 67 -5.67 -16.05 -1.72
C ALA A 67 -5.01 -15.64 -0.39
N LEU A 68 -5.70 -14.85 0.45
CA LEU A 68 -5.17 -14.46 1.76
C LEU A 68 -5.11 -15.64 2.74
N LYS A 69 -6.11 -16.52 2.74
CA LYS A 69 -6.09 -17.76 3.53
C LYS A 69 -4.88 -18.62 3.15
N ASN A 70 -4.66 -18.84 1.85
CA ASN A 70 -3.52 -19.62 1.35
C ASN A 70 -2.19 -18.93 1.65
N LEU A 71 -2.12 -17.60 1.50
CA LEU A 71 -0.94 -16.82 1.85
C LEU A 71 -0.61 -16.98 3.34
N ARG A 72 -1.62 -16.83 4.21
CA ARG A 72 -1.47 -17.02 5.67
C ARG A 72 -0.94 -18.40 6.00
N GLN A 73 -1.51 -19.45 5.38
CA GLN A 73 -1.18 -20.84 5.71
C GLN A 73 0.16 -21.31 5.15
N ARG A 74 0.60 -20.80 3.99
CA ARG A 74 1.74 -21.38 3.26
C ARG A 74 3.00 -20.54 3.31
N LYS A 75 2.87 -19.22 3.25
CA LYS A 75 4.04 -18.31 3.15
C LYS A 75 4.24 -17.48 4.40
N LEU A 76 3.19 -17.33 5.21
CA LEU A 76 3.22 -16.56 6.45
C LEU A 76 2.91 -17.46 7.66
N ALA A 77 3.11 -18.78 7.58
CA ALA A 77 2.73 -19.69 8.68
C ALA A 77 3.44 -19.32 10.00
N ASP A 78 4.73 -19.06 9.90
CA ASP A 78 5.62 -18.79 11.05
C ASP A 78 5.72 -17.29 11.40
N VAL A 79 4.98 -16.43 10.69
CA VAL A 79 4.97 -14.99 10.97
C VAL A 79 3.91 -14.70 12.04
N PRO A 80 4.26 -14.10 13.19
CA PRO A 80 3.26 -13.63 14.14
C PRO A 80 2.31 -12.65 13.47
N LEU A 81 1.00 -12.79 13.70
CA LEU A 81 0.03 -11.88 13.08
C LEU A 81 0.25 -10.43 13.50
N ALA A 82 0.74 -10.20 14.73
CA ALA A 82 1.12 -8.87 15.21
C ALA A 82 2.24 -8.22 14.37
N ASP A 83 3.06 -9.00 13.66
CA ASP A 83 4.13 -8.48 12.80
C ASP A 83 3.69 -8.33 11.34
N LEU A 84 2.40 -8.54 11.07
CA LEU A 84 1.81 -8.44 9.73
C LEU A 84 0.99 -7.17 9.59
N MET A 85 1.41 -6.30 8.67
CA MET A 85 0.65 -5.10 8.29
C MET A 85 -0.21 -5.35 7.05
N VAL A 86 -1.45 -4.86 7.02
CA VAL A 86 -2.34 -5.03 5.86
C VAL A 86 -3.05 -3.72 5.53
N THR A 87 -3.25 -3.43 4.24
CA THR A 87 -4.08 -2.31 3.81
C THR A 87 -5.03 -2.70 2.71
N CYS A 88 -6.23 -2.13 2.77
CA CYS A 88 -7.32 -2.18 1.81
C CYS A 88 -8.34 -1.09 2.18
N ALA A 89 -9.43 -0.93 1.43
CA ALA A 89 -10.53 -0.06 1.85
C ALA A 89 -11.05 -0.48 3.24
N LYS A 90 -11.32 0.48 4.13
CA LYS A 90 -11.73 0.21 5.53
C LYS A 90 -12.94 -0.73 5.62
N SER A 91 -13.92 -0.53 4.74
CA SER A 91 -15.13 -1.36 4.64
C SER A 91 -14.89 -2.80 4.19
N ASN A 92 -13.71 -3.09 3.62
CA ASN A 92 -13.31 -4.44 3.26
C ASN A 92 -12.58 -5.16 4.40
N TRP A 93 -11.95 -4.42 5.32
CA TRP A 93 -11.31 -5.02 6.49
C TRP A 93 -12.24 -5.15 7.70
N TYR A 94 -13.06 -4.13 7.95
CA TYR A 94 -14.03 -4.10 9.05
C TYR A 94 -15.45 -4.13 8.51
N HIS A 95 -16.38 -4.69 9.29
CA HIS A 95 -17.79 -4.77 8.92
C HIS A 95 -18.42 -3.39 8.72
N SER A 96 -18.09 -2.44 9.61
CA SER A 96 -18.51 -1.05 9.48
C SER A 96 -17.45 -0.11 10.08
N ALA A 97 -17.63 1.20 9.88
CA ALA A 97 -16.72 2.19 10.44
C ALA A 97 -16.77 2.27 11.98
N ILE A 98 -17.87 1.81 12.57
CA ILE A 98 -18.17 1.87 14.02
C ILE A 98 -17.91 0.51 14.67
N GLU A 99 -18.16 -0.60 13.96
CA GLU A 99 -17.98 -1.95 14.48
C GLU A 99 -16.67 -2.58 13.99
N LEU A 100 -15.57 -2.22 14.66
CA LEU A 100 -14.22 -2.69 14.33
C LEU A 100 -13.91 -4.10 14.86
N SER A 101 -14.76 -4.67 15.70
CA SER A 101 -14.62 -6.04 16.23
C SER A 101 -15.09 -7.12 15.25
N LYS A 102 -15.84 -6.75 14.19
CA LYS A 102 -16.33 -7.67 13.17
C LYS A 102 -15.58 -7.51 11.85
N ALA A 103 -15.24 -8.64 11.26
CA ALA A 103 -14.50 -8.70 10.00
C ALA A 103 -15.34 -8.23 8.80
N GLY A 104 -14.71 -7.44 7.94
CA GLY A 104 -15.24 -7.08 6.62
C GLY A 104 -15.02 -8.18 5.57
N PRO A 105 -15.53 -7.99 4.34
CA PRO A 105 -15.48 -8.95 3.24
C PRO A 105 -14.12 -9.59 2.95
N PHE A 106 -13.02 -8.82 2.98
CA PHE A 106 -11.67 -9.34 2.71
C PHE A 106 -11.04 -10.01 3.92
N ALA A 107 -11.46 -9.63 5.13
CA ALA A 107 -10.86 -10.11 6.37
C ALA A 107 -11.53 -11.39 6.91
N LYS A 108 -12.82 -11.60 6.62
CA LYS A 108 -13.64 -12.64 7.28
C LYS A 108 -13.08 -14.06 7.15
N LEU A 109 -12.45 -14.42 6.03
CA LEU A 109 -11.89 -15.76 5.80
C LEU A 109 -10.39 -15.76 5.57
N SER A 110 -9.71 -14.62 5.76
CA SER A 110 -8.27 -14.48 5.53
C SER A 110 -7.41 -15.21 6.56
N ARG A 111 -7.98 -15.56 7.74
CA ARG A 111 -7.26 -16.00 8.94
C ARG A 111 -6.29 -14.96 9.50
N MET A 112 -6.42 -13.70 9.10
CA MET A 112 -5.55 -12.59 9.53
C MET A 112 -6.29 -11.54 10.38
N PHE A 113 -7.63 -11.51 10.35
CA PHE A 113 -8.42 -10.44 10.98
C PHE A 113 -8.11 -10.25 12.49
N LYS A 114 -8.02 -11.36 13.23
CA LYS A 114 -7.66 -11.34 14.65
C LYS A 114 -6.13 -11.40 14.77
N GLY A 115 -5.49 -10.24 14.73
CA GLY A 115 -4.07 -10.09 15.07
C GLY A 115 -3.26 -9.28 14.05
N ALA A 116 -3.63 -9.28 12.77
CA ALA A 116 -2.94 -8.44 11.79
C ALA A 116 -3.30 -6.96 11.96
N ASN A 117 -2.31 -6.09 11.73
CA ASN A 117 -2.46 -4.66 11.81
C ASN A 117 -3.02 -4.11 10.51
N TRP A 118 -4.31 -3.77 10.49
CA TRP A 118 -4.84 -2.98 9.40
C TRP A 118 -4.43 -1.52 9.55
N VAL A 119 -3.78 -0.98 8.52
CA VAL A 119 -3.27 0.38 8.52
C VAL A 119 -3.81 1.12 7.31
N PRO A 120 -4.61 2.21 7.50
CA PRO A 120 -5.07 3.02 6.40
C PRO A 120 -3.90 3.49 5.53
N ASN A 121 -4.09 3.48 4.21
CA ASN A 121 -3.04 3.98 3.32
C ASN A 121 -2.71 5.47 3.55
N THR A 122 -3.69 6.23 4.05
CA THR A 122 -3.59 7.66 4.34
C THR A 122 -2.99 7.98 5.70
N THR A 123 -2.65 6.99 6.52
CA THR A 123 -2.00 7.23 7.82
C THR A 123 -0.75 8.08 7.61
N ARG A 124 -0.50 9.03 8.54
CA ARG A 124 0.68 9.91 8.57
C ARG A 124 1.29 9.84 9.97
N GLY A 125 2.62 9.97 10.08
CA GLY A 125 3.33 10.16 11.36
C GLY A 125 3.03 9.15 12.47
N THR A 126 3.32 7.86 12.28
CA THR A 126 3.21 6.85 13.35
C THR A 126 4.35 5.84 13.28
N ASN A 127 4.83 5.40 14.45
CA ASN A 127 5.86 4.37 14.62
C ASN A 127 5.30 3.04 15.15
N ASN A 128 3.98 2.95 15.36
CA ASN A 128 3.35 1.82 16.05
C ASN A 128 3.54 0.47 15.34
N TYR A 129 3.88 0.49 14.05
CA TYR A 129 4.00 -0.69 13.19
C TYR A 129 5.45 -1.00 12.79
N SER A 130 6.43 -0.31 13.39
CA SER A 130 7.86 -0.45 13.05
C SER A 130 8.45 -1.81 13.41
N HIS A 131 7.70 -2.68 14.07
CA HIS A 131 8.04 -4.08 14.31
C HIS A 131 7.51 -5.03 13.21
N CYS A 132 6.64 -4.55 12.32
CA CYS A 132 6.04 -5.41 11.30
C CYS A 132 7.08 -5.84 10.26
N SER A 133 7.32 -7.14 10.15
CA SER A 133 8.27 -7.76 9.22
C SER A 133 7.66 -8.08 7.85
N HIS A 134 6.34 -8.20 7.80
CA HIS A 134 5.60 -8.56 6.60
C HIS A 134 4.46 -7.59 6.37
N ALA A 135 4.11 -7.38 5.09
CA ALA A 135 2.98 -6.55 4.73
C ALA A 135 2.18 -7.11 3.55
N VAL A 136 0.88 -6.82 3.50
CA VAL A 136 -0.02 -7.13 2.38
C VAL A 136 -0.69 -5.85 1.90
N TYR A 137 -0.38 -5.45 0.66
CA TYR A 137 -0.79 -4.17 0.08
C TYR A 137 -1.90 -4.37 -0.96
N LEU A 138 -3.16 -4.40 -0.51
CA LEU A 138 -4.34 -4.57 -1.37
C LEU A 138 -4.92 -3.20 -1.74
N TYR A 139 -4.13 -2.35 -2.39
CA TYR A 139 -4.56 -1.01 -2.78
C TYR A 139 -3.92 -0.59 -4.11
N GLU A 140 -4.66 0.16 -4.93
CA GLU A 140 -4.12 0.88 -6.08
C GLU A 140 -4.21 2.38 -5.84
N GLN A 141 -3.05 3.04 -5.82
CA GLN A 141 -2.97 4.48 -5.60
C GLN A 141 -3.34 5.23 -6.87
N ASN A 142 -4.44 5.97 -6.80
CA ASN A 142 -4.91 6.85 -7.86
C ASN A 142 -5.25 8.20 -7.23
N ALA A 143 -4.52 9.25 -7.60
CA ALA A 143 -4.87 10.61 -7.20
C ALA A 143 -6.20 11.03 -7.84
N ASN A 144 -6.94 11.92 -7.16
CA ASN A 144 -8.21 12.43 -7.68
C ASN A 144 -7.97 13.15 -9.02
N PRO A 145 -8.57 12.67 -10.14
CA PRO A 145 -8.32 13.23 -11.46
C PRO A 145 -8.78 14.68 -11.59
N VAL A 146 -9.86 15.08 -10.90
CA VAL A 146 -10.33 16.49 -10.89
C VAL A 146 -9.29 17.38 -10.24
N LEU A 147 -8.73 16.93 -9.11
CA LEU A 147 -7.66 17.67 -8.42
C LEU A 147 -6.40 17.76 -9.28
N LEU A 148 -6.01 16.68 -9.96
CA LEU A 148 -4.86 16.69 -10.87
C LEU A 148 -5.07 17.61 -12.06
N GLN A 149 -6.29 17.64 -12.62
CA GLN A 149 -6.66 18.53 -13.71
C GLN A 149 -6.56 19.99 -13.27
N TRP A 150 -7.15 20.31 -12.11
CA TRP A 150 -7.06 21.64 -11.52
C TRP A 150 -5.60 22.04 -11.29
N LEU A 151 -4.75 21.15 -10.77
CA LEU A 151 -3.31 21.38 -10.56
C LEU A 151 -2.46 21.45 -11.85
N GLY A 152 -3.03 21.21 -13.04
CA GLY A 152 -2.23 21.07 -14.27
C GLY A 152 -1.21 19.94 -14.21
N ALA A 153 -1.46 18.93 -13.37
CA ALA A 153 -0.52 17.86 -13.02
C ALA A 153 -1.04 16.48 -13.47
N ASN A 154 -1.99 16.45 -14.39
CA ASN A 154 -2.68 15.23 -14.81
C ASN A 154 -1.88 14.38 -15.80
N THR A 155 -0.59 14.18 -15.54
CA THR A 155 0.32 13.40 -16.39
C THR A 155 0.57 12.01 -15.79
N ARG A 156 0.96 11.05 -16.63
CA ARG A 156 1.32 9.69 -16.17
C ARG A 156 2.46 9.73 -15.15
N ALA A 157 3.51 10.50 -15.43
CA ALA A 157 4.67 10.65 -14.55
C ALA A 157 4.27 11.16 -13.15
N PHE A 158 3.39 12.17 -13.07
CA PHE A 158 2.94 12.69 -11.78
C PHE A 158 2.05 11.71 -11.02
N ARG A 159 1.15 10.99 -11.72
CA ARG A 159 0.32 9.94 -11.12
C ARG A 159 1.17 8.80 -10.55
N ASP A 160 2.20 8.37 -11.27
CA ASP A 160 3.11 7.33 -10.81
C ASP A 160 3.97 7.81 -9.63
N ALA A 161 4.49 9.05 -9.67
CA ALA A 161 5.20 9.65 -8.54
C ALA A 161 4.33 9.78 -7.29
N TYR A 162 3.05 10.16 -7.46
CA TYR A 162 2.08 10.19 -6.35
C TYR A 162 1.89 8.79 -5.78
N ALA A 163 1.60 7.81 -6.63
CA ALA A 163 1.39 6.42 -6.21
C ALA A 163 2.60 5.86 -5.46
N LEU A 164 3.81 6.08 -5.99
CA LEU A 164 5.06 5.71 -5.35
C LEU A 164 5.19 6.35 -3.97
N SER A 165 4.95 7.67 -3.86
CA SER A 165 5.09 8.38 -2.59
C SER A 165 4.16 7.84 -1.50
N GLU A 166 2.93 7.45 -1.86
CA GLU A 166 1.98 6.86 -0.92
C GLU A 166 2.37 5.43 -0.53
N MET A 167 2.81 4.61 -1.49
CA MET A 167 3.30 3.25 -1.21
C MET A 167 4.51 3.27 -0.29
N ILE A 168 5.50 4.11 -0.59
CA ILE A 168 6.73 4.23 0.20
C ILE A 168 6.41 4.70 1.62
N GLN A 169 5.58 5.74 1.77
CA GLN A 169 5.16 6.19 3.10
C GLN A 169 4.50 5.08 3.92
N TRP A 170 3.67 4.25 3.29
CA TRP A 170 3.02 3.12 3.96
C TRP A 170 4.00 1.99 4.28
N ILE A 171 4.86 1.60 3.34
CA ILE A 171 5.90 0.58 3.53
C ILE A 171 6.89 1.00 4.64
N TRP A 172 7.29 2.27 4.70
CA TRP A 172 8.18 2.79 5.76
C TRP A 172 7.53 2.91 7.16
N ARG A 173 6.32 2.38 7.34
CA ARG A 173 5.77 2.14 8.69
C ARG A 173 6.18 0.80 9.26
N THR A 174 6.64 -0.12 8.41
CA THR A 174 7.18 -1.44 8.78
C THR A 174 8.59 -1.31 9.35
N GLN A 175 9.21 -2.46 9.65
CA GLN A 175 10.57 -2.52 10.19
C GLN A 175 11.67 -2.01 9.26
N ILE A 176 11.40 -1.77 7.97
CA ILE A 176 12.37 -1.13 7.07
C ILE A 176 12.80 0.26 7.54
N ARG A 177 11.94 0.95 8.29
CA ARG A 177 12.30 2.23 8.93
C ARG A 177 13.47 2.09 9.90
N ASN A 178 13.60 0.93 10.53
CA ASN A 178 14.65 0.60 11.48
C ASN A 178 15.88 -0.03 10.79
N GLY A 179 15.91 -0.07 9.46
CA GLY A 179 16.98 -0.72 8.69
C GLY A 179 16.80 -2.24 8.53
N GLU A 180 15.67 -2.79 8.98
CA GLU A 180 15.39 -4.22 8.94
C GLU A 180 14.70 -4.67 7.64
N PRO A 181 14.95 -5.91 7.16
CA PRO A 181 14.31 -6.42 5.95
C PRO A 181 12.78 -6.47 6.07
N VAL A 182 12.03 -6.15 5.01
CA VAL A 182 10.56 -6.30 5.00
C VAL A 182 10.12 -7.03 3.73
N CYS A 183 9.15 -7.94 3.87
CA CYS A 183 8.52 -8.62 2.75
C CYS A 183 7.09 -8.10 2.52
N VAL A 184 6.84 -7.51 1.35
CA VAL A 184 5.55 -6.92 0.99
C VAL A 184 4.91 -7.72 -0.14
N TYR A 185 3.71 -8.24 0.10
CA TYR A 185 2.86 -8.87 -0.91
C TYR A 185 1.96 -7.82 -1.56
N MET A 186 2.14 -7.61 -2.87
CA MET A 186 1.48 -6.59 -3.67
C MET A 186 0.91 -7.22 -4.95
N PRO A 187 -0.39 -7.55 -5.00
CA PRO A 187 -0.97 -8.21 -6.17
C PRO A 187 -1.13 -7.30 -7.39
N SER A 188 -1.32 -5.99 -7.21
CA SER A 188 -1.48 -5.08 -8.35
C SER A 188 -0.17 -4.95 -9.12
N LYS A 189 -0.12 -5.51 -10.34
CA LYS A 189 1.01 -5.39 -11.26
C LYS A 189 1.38 -3.93 -11.52
N LYS A 190 0.37 -3.05 -11.66
CA LYS A 190 0.58 -1.61 -11.87
C LYS A 190 1.38 -0.99 -10.73
N MET A 191 1.07 -1.34 -9.48
CA MET A 191 1.78 -0.82 -8.30
C MET A 191 3.20 -1.41 -8.20
N ARG A 192 3.36 -2.71 -8.49
CA ARG A 192 4.69 -3.36 -8.50
C ARG A 192 5.65 -2.71 -9.48
N VAL A 193 5.22 -2.51 -10.73
CA VAL A 193 6.04 -1.85 -11.77
C VAL A 193 6.49 -0.45 -11.36
N ILE A 194 5.65 0.31 -10.64
CA ILE A 194 6.03 1.64 -10.15
C ILE A 194 7.16 1.54 -9.11
N VAL A 195 7.12 0.55 -8.22
CA VAL A 195 8.17 0.30 -7.22
C VAL A 195 9.43 -0.26 -7.88
N GLU A 196 9.30 -1.25 -8.76
CA GLU A 196 10.40 -1.90 -9.50
C GLU A 196 11.19 -0.88 -10.32
N ARG A 197 10.50 0.01 -11.05
CA ARG A 197 11.13 1.13 -11.77
C ARG A 197 11.87 2.09 -10.84
N TRP A 198 11.29 2.40 -9.69
CA TRP A 198 11.93 3.28 -8.72
C TRP A 198 13.17 2.63 -8.11
N LEU A 199 13.17 1.31 -7.90
CA LEU A 199 14.34 0.56 -7.45
C LEU A 199 15.39 0.43 -8.56
N GLY A 200 14.99 0.49 -9.84
CA GLY A 200 15.88 0.35 -11.00
C GLY A 200 16.10 -1.11 -11.40
N VAL A 201 15.04 -1.93 -11.26
CA VAL A 201 15.04 -3.38 -11.54
C VAL A 201 14.15 -3.69 -12.77
N ASP A 202 13.82 -2.67 -13.57
CA ASP A 202 13.08 -2.79 -14.84
C ASP A 202 14.01 -3.21 -15.99
#